data_AF-A0A3A9VPI8-F1
#
_entry.id   AF-A0A3A9VPI8-F1
#
_cell.length_a   1.000
_cell.length_b   1.000
_cell.length_c   1.000
_cell.angle_alpha   90.00
_cell.angle_beta   90.00
_cell.angle_gamma   90.00
#
_symmetry.space_group_name_H-M   'P 1'
#
loop_
_entity.id
_entity.type
_entity.pdbx_description
1 polymer ?
#
loop_
_entity_poly.entity_id
_entity_poly.type
_entity_poly.pdbx_seq_one_letter_code
_entity_poly.pdbx_strand_id
1 'polypeptide(L)'
;MRSGRNAGSGRSGRPGGGRLRPDARPRAVFCSAACRSRQWRRDRRLRKRVAAELSGIGLAKCPVCGATWVVGVDRRSNAVYCSRRCVMRA
;
A
#
# COMPACT_ATOMS: atom_id res chain seq x y z
N MET A 1 3.76 1.98 -25.12
CA MET A 1 2.67 2.64 -25.87
C MET A 1 1.90 3.57 -24.93
N ARG A 2 2.11 4.89 -25.07
CA ARG A 2 1.35 5.93 -24.36
C ARG A 2 0.08 6.21 -25.17
N SER A 3 -1.09 5.86 -24.66
CA SER A 3 -2.35 6.30 -25.26
C SER A 3 -2.88 7.49 -24.48
N GLY A 4 -2.79 8.67 -25.11
CA GLY A 4 -3.52 9.86 -24.70
C GLY A 4 -5.04 9.61 -24.73
N ARG A 5 -5.77 10.20 -23.79
CA ARG A 5 -7.24 10.22 -23.81
C ARG A 5 -7.74 11.55 -23.23
N ASN A 6 -8.22 12.38 -24.14
CA ASN A 6 -9.26 13.41 -24.01
C ASN A 6 -9.51 13.99 -22.60
N ALA A 7 -9.18 15.27 -22.49
CA ALA A 7 -9.59 16.18 -21.43
C ALA A 7 -11.10 16.46 -21.51
N GLY A 8 -11.92 15.51 -21.07
CA GLY A 8 -13.27 15.80 -20.58
C GLY A 8 -13.15 16.31 -19.14
N SER A 9 -13.81 17.43 -18.84
CA SER A 9 -13.85 18.20 -17.58
C SER A 9 -14.43 17.43 -16.38
N GLY A 10 -13.89 16.25 -16.08
CA GLY A 10 -14.21 15.48 -14.88
C GLY A 10 -13.25 15.82 -13.74
N ARG A 11 -13.76 16.09 -12.54
CA ARG A 11 -12.90 16.28 -11.35
C ARG A 11 -12.08 15.00 -11.11
N SER A 12 -10.77 15.16 -11.05
CA SER A 12 -9.83 14.08 -10.72
C SER A 12 -9.82 13.84 -9.21
N GLY A 13 -9.98 12.59 -8.79
CA GLY A 13 -9.78 12.21 -7.39
C GLY A 13 -8.30 12.23 -6.99
N ARG A 14 -8.01 11.92 -5.72
CA ARG A 14 -6.63 11.74 -5.22
C ARG A 14 -5.80 10.76 -6.09
N PRO A 15 -4.46 10.88 -6.11
CA PRO A 15 -3.61 10.06 -6.98
C PRO A 15 -3.85 8.56 -6.75
N GLY A 16 -4.26 7.88 -7.84
CA GLY A 16 -4.65 6.47 -7.86
C GLY A 16 -6.16 6.19 -7.93
N GLY A 17 -7.00 7.23 -7.83
CA GLY A 17 -8.43 7.15 -8.14
C GLY A 17 -8.69 7.68 -9.55
N GLY A 18 -9.38 6.89 -10.38
CA GLY A 18 -9.87 7.37 -11.67
C GLY A 18 -10.80 8.57 -11.55
N ARG A 19 -11.31 9.07 -12.69
CA ARG A 19 -12.26 10.19 -12.72
C ARG A 19 -13.38 10.00 -11.70
N LEU A 20 -13.69 11.05 -10.93
CA LEU A 20 -14.87 11.07 -10.08
C LEU A 20 -16.10 10.90 -10.98
N ARG A 21 -17.13 10.19 -10.49
CA ARG A 21 -18.38 10.09 -11.23
C ARG A 21 -18.96 11.49 -11.47
N PRO A 22 -19.63 11.75 -12.60
CA PRO A 22 -20.28 13.03 -12.87
C PRO A 22 -21.23 13.44 -11.73
N ASP A 23 -21.95 12.48 -11.17
CA ASP A 23 -22.90 12.67 -10.05
C ASP A 23 -22.25 12.67 -8.66
N ALA A 24 -20.91 12.64 -8.59
CA ALA A 24 -20.22 12.65 -7.31
C ALA A 24 -20.46 13.99 -6.61
N ARG A 25 -20.78 13.91 -5.30
CA ARG A 25 -20.94 15.11 -4.46
C ARG A 25 -19.74 16.05 -4.63
N PRO A 26 -19.93 17.38 -4.57
CA PRO A 26 -18.86 18.36 -4.77
C PRO A 26 -17.62 18.15 -3.88
N ARG A 27 -17.81 17.58 -2.68
CA ARG A 27 -16.73 17.27 -1.72
C ARG A 27 -16.22 15.82 -1.78
N ALA A 28 -16.63 15.03 -2.76
CA ALA A 28 -16.21 13.63 -2.87
C ALA A 28 -14.71 13.55 -3.21
N VAL A 29 -13.91 13.07 -2.26
CA VAL A 29 -12.46 12.87 -2.42
C VAL A 29 -12.15 11.57 -3.20
N PHE A 30 -13.09 10.62 -3.18
CA PHE A 30 -12.93 9.28 -3.75
C PHE A 30 -13.97 9.01 -4.83
N CYS A 31 -13.52 8.32 -5.89
CA CYS A 31 -14.35 7.94 -7.03
C CYS A 31 -15.52 7.02 -6.67
N SER A 32 -15.36 6.22 -5.62
CA SER A 32 -16.28 5.17 -5.18
C SER A 32 -15.91 4.70 -3.77
N ALA A 33 -16.82 3.93 -3.14
CA ALA A 33 -16.51 3.19 -1.91
C ALA A 33 -15.29 2.26 -2.09
N ALA A 34 -15.13 1.64 -3.25
CA ALA A 34 -13.96 0.81 -3.56
C ALA A 34 -12.65 1.62 -3.58
N CYS A 35 -12.64 2.82 -4.18
CA CYS A 35 -11.51 3.76 -4.13
C CYS A 35 -11.16 4.11 -2.67
N ARG A 36 -12.16 4.44 -1.85
CA ARG A 36 -11.99 4.76 -0.42
C ARG A 36 -11.38 3.58 0.35
N SER A 37 -11.89 2.36 0.16
CA SER A 37 -11.39 1.16 0.84
C SER A 37 -9.98 0.78 0.39
N ARG A 38 -9.60 1.03 -0.86
CA ARG A 38 -8.20 0.85 -1.33
C ARG A 38 -7.28 1.87 -0.68
N GLN A 39 -7.67 3.14 -0.61
CA GLN A 39 -6.87 4.17 0.03
C GLN A 39 -6.69 3.88 1.52
N TRP A 40 -7.77 3.52 2.23
CA TRP A 40 -7.70 3.13 3.64
C TRP A 40 -6.72 1.97 3.89
N ARG A 41 -6.72 0.94 3.02
CA ARG A 41 -5.75 -0.17 3.12
C ARG A 41 -4.31 0.30 2.90
N ARG A 42 -4.08 1.23 1.97
CA ARG A 42 -2.75 1.82 1.73
C ARG A 42 -2.28 2.65 2.93
N ASP A 43 -3.14 3.54 3.42
CA ASP A 43 -2.83 4.40 4.57
C ASP A 43 -2.57 3.57 5.82
N ARG A 44 -3.36 2.52 6.06
CA ARG A 44 -3.14 1.59 7.18
C ARG A 44 -1.79 0.88 7.10
N ARG A 45 -1.38 0.44 5.90
CA ARG A 45 -0.05 -0.17 5.69
C ARG A 45 1.07 0.84 5.92
N LEU A 46 0.92 2.07 5.42
CA LEU A 46 1.90 3.13 5.61
C LEU A 46 2.06 3.47 7.10
N ARG A 47 0.96 3.63 7.84
CA ARG A 47 1.00 3.87 9.28
C ARG A 47 1.76 2.79 10.04
N LYS A 48 1.54 1.51 9.70
CA LYS A 48 2.28 0.40 10.30
C LYS A 48 3.79 0.46 9.99
N ARG A 49 4.17 0.83 8.76
CA ARG A 49 5.59 1.00 8.40
C ARG A 49 6.22 2.14 9.17
N VAL A 50 5.57 3.30 9.23
CA VAL A 50 6.05 4.47 9.98
C VAL A 50 6.17 4.14 11.47
N ALA A 51 5.20 3.44 12.04
CA ALA A 51 5.28 3.00 13.44
C ALA A 51 6.46 2.02 13.67
N ALA A 52 6.69 1.08 12.76
CA ALA A 52 7.81 0.15 12.86
C ALA A 52 9.17 0.86 12.74
N GLU A 53 9.27 1.87 11.87
CA GLU A 53 10.47 2.70 11.73
C GLU A 53 10.74 3.54 12.99
N LEU A 54 9.71 4.19 13.53
CA LEU A 54 9.85 5.07 14.69
C LEU A 54 10.05 4.30 16.01
N SER A 55 9.37 3.18 16.20
CA SER A 55 9.41 2.43 17.45
C SER A 55 10.39 1.24 17.44
N GLY A 56 10.89 0.83 16.27
CA GLY A 56 11.65 -0.42 16.09
C GLY A 56 10.83 -1.70 16.30
N ILE A 57 9.60 -1.61 16.83
CA ILE A 57 8.70 -2.72 17.13
C ILE A 57 8.02 -3.21 15.85
N GLY A 58 7.94 -4.53 15.70
CA GLY A 58 7.31 -5.15 14.53
C GLY A 58 8.22 -5.21 13.31
N LEU A 59 9.52 -4.95 13.50
CA LEU A 59 10.56 -5.35 12.56
C LEU A 59 10.99 -6.79 12.85
N ALA A 60 11.17 -7.58 11.80
CA ALA A 60 11.77 -8.91 11.88
C ALA A 60 13.02 -8.94 10.99
N LYS A 61 14.02 -9.71 11.41
CA LYS A 61 15.31 -9.85 10.72
C LYS A 61 15.47 -11.28 10.19
N CYS A 62 15.98 -11.42 8.97
CA CYS A 62 16.28 -12.72 8.39
C CYS A 62 17.47 -13.33 9.13
N PRO A 63 17.38 -14.58 9.64
CA PRO A 63 18.52 -15.22 10.27
C PRO A 63 19.63 -15.57 9.27
N VAL A 64 19.31 -15.70 7.98
CA VAL A 64 20.26 -16.14 6.94
C VAL A 64 21.00 -14.97 6.28
N CYS A 65 20.31 -13.88 5.95
CA CYS A 65 20.91 -12.78 5.17
C CYS A 65 20.83 -11.42 5.88
N GLY A 66 20.28 -11.36 7.09
CA GLY A 66 20.17 -10.12 7.86
C GLY A 66 19.17 -9.08 7.35
N ALA A 67 18.47 -9.33 6.23
CA ALA A 67 17.45 -8.41 5.72
C ALA A 67 16.31 -8.19 6.74
N THR A 68 15.86 -6.94 6.90
CA THR A 68 14.78 -6.56 7.81
C THR A 68 13.46 -6.32 7.05
N TRP A 69 12.32 -6.58 7.70
CA TRP A 69 11.00 -6.29 7.14
C TRP A 69 9.97 -5.97 8.23
N VAL A 70 8.90 -5.25 7.85
CA VAL A 70 7.78 -4.96 8.75
C VAL A 70 6.79 -6.14 8.76
N VAL A 71 6.62 -6.73 9.94
CA VAL A 71 5.73 -7.86 10.22
C VAL A 71 4.28 -7.47 9.94
N GLY A 72 3.56 -8.31 9.18
CA GLY A 72 2.16 -8.08 8.81
C GLY A 72 1.95 -6.97 7.77
N VAL A 73 3.02 -6.38 7.22
CA VAL A 73 2.96 -5.42 6.11
C VAL A 73 3.70 -5.95 4.89
N ASP A 74 5.00 -6.19 5.03
CA ASP A 74 5.84 -6.68 3.93
C ASP A 74 5.80 -8.20 3.85
N ARG A 75 5.62 -8.87 5.00
CA ARG A 75 5.45 -10.32 5.13
C ARG A 75 4.37 -10.70 6.12
N ARG A 76 3.97 -11.97 6.05
CA ARG A 76 3.02 -12.59 6.99
C ARG A 76 3.56 -12.47 8.41
N SER A 77 2.68 -12.40 9.40
CA SER A 77 3.10 -12.19 10.80
C SER A 77 3.97 -13.31 11.36
N ASN A 78 3.84 -14.53 10.82
CA ASN A 78 4.61 -15.72 11.19
C ASN A 78 5.78 -16.01 10.23
N ALA A 79 6.13 -15.07 9.35
CA ALA A 79 7.24 -15.29 8.43
C ALA A 79 8.59 -15.18 9.16
N VAL A 80 9.37 -16.25 9.14
CA VAL A 80 10.72 -16.32 9.72
C VAL A 80 11.79 -15.90 8.70
N TYR A 81 11.56 -16.16 7.40
CA TYR A 81 12.54 -15.92 6.35
C TYR A 81 12.10 -14.83 5.38
N CYS A 82 13.06 -14.03 4.92
CA CYS A 82 12.80 -12.96 3.95
C CYS A 82 12.55 -13.48 2.53
N SER A 83 12.75 -14.76 2.20
CA SER A 83 12.46 -15.32 0.88
C SER A 83 12.57 -16.84 0.89
N ARG A 84 12.00 -17.50 -0.14
CA ARG A 84 12.19 -18.94 -0.34
C ARG A 84 13.67 -19.32 -0.51
N ARG A 85 14.51 -18.44 -1.05
CA ARG A 85 15.96 -18.65 -1.13
C ARG A 85 16.62 -18.75 0.25
N CYS A 86 16.19 -17.93 1.20
CA CYS A 86 16.69 -18.01 2.58
C CYS A 86 16.15 -19.23 3.32
N VAL A 87 14.92 -19.66 3.02
CA VAL A 87 14.39 -20.93 3.56
C VAL A 87 15.29 -22.11 3.15
N MET A 88 15.76 -22.16 1.90
CA MET A 88 16.59 -23.26 1.40
C MET A 88 18.06 -23.21 1.85
N ARG A 89 18.51 -22.11 2.46
CA ARG A 89 19.90 -21.93 2.94
C ARG A 89 20.04 -22.09 4.45
N ALA A 90 18.90 -22.18 5.15
CA ALA A 90 18.84 -22.25 6.60
C ALA A 90 19.09 -23.67 7.12
#